data_AF-A0A7Y1Y0K0-F1
#
_entry.id   AF-A0A7Y1Y0K0-F1
#
_cell.length_a   1.000
_cell.length_b   1.000
_cell.length_c   1.000
_cell.angle_alpha   90.00
_cell.angle_beta   90.00
_cell.angle_gamma   90.00
#
_symmetry.space_group_name_H-M   'P 1'
#
loop_
_entity.id
_entity.type
_entity.pdbx_description
1 polymer ?
#
loop_
_entity_poly.entity_id
_entity_poly.type
_entity_poly.pdbx_seq_one_letter_code
_entity_poly.pdbx_strand_id
1 'polypeptide(L)'
;QTVHICGEWSMNPITAALNGGEDYELLFTIPLSDYEKIKDRGDISIIGHITPKSAGLQFIPRGGEAIELQAQGWDAFKSRHDPELEN
;
A
#
# COMPACT_ATOMS: atom_id res chain seq x y z
N GLN A 1 5.04 -15.90 0.69
CA GLN A 1 5.96 -15.93 -0.46
C GLN A 1 6.68 -14.60 -0.65
N THR A 2 5.98 -13.49 -0.86
CA THR A 2 6.56 -12.15 -1.11
C THR A 2 7.60 -11.72 -0.07
N VAL A 3 7.32 -11.88 1.22
CA VAL A 3 8.26 -11.54 2.31
C VAL A 3 9.58 -12.31 2.22
N HIS A 4 9.54 -13.58 1.81
CA HIS A 4 10.74 -14.41 1.71
C HIS A 4 11.65 -13.94 0.58
N ILE A 5 11.08 -13.70 -0.61
CA ILE A 5 11.79 -13.17 -1.78
C ILE A 5 12.35 -11.78 -1.45
N CYS A 6 11.57 -10.92 -0.79
CA CYS A 6 12.05 -9.61 -0.34
C CYS A 6 13.29 -9.76 0.57
N GLY A 7 13.30 -10.75 1.46
CA GLY A 7 14.44 -11.04 2.33
C GLY A 7 15.70 -11.47 1.56
N GLU A 8 15.55 -12.34 0.56
CA GLU A 8 16.66 -12.76 -0.32
C GLU A 8 17.25 -11.59 -1.12
N TRP A 9 16.41 -10.62 -1.49
CA TRP A 9 16.79 -9.49 -2.35
C TRP A 9 17.13 -8.23 -1.54
N SER A 10 17.16 -8.32 -0.21
CA SER A 10 17.36 -7.16 0.69
C SER A 10 16.37 -6.00 0.41
N MET A 11 15.16 -6.33 -0.05
CA MET A 11 14.10 -5.38 -0.37
C MET A 11 13.13 -5.26 0.81
N ASN A 12 12.62 -4.05 1.05
CA ASN A 12 11.58 -3.87 2.06
C ASN A 12 10.24 -4.43 1.54
N PRO A 13 9.60 -5.39 2.23
CA PRO A 13 8.31 -5.95 1.79
C PRO A 13 7.16 -4.94 1.77
N ILE A 14 7.25 -3.85 2.55
CA ILE A 14 6.29 -2.74 2.49
C ILE A 14 6.36 -2.05 1.12
N THR A 15 7.56 -1.92 0.54
CA THR A 15 7.71 -1.33 -0.79
C THR A 15 6.99 -2.16 -1.84
N ALA A 16 7.10 -3.49 -1.78
CA ALA A 16 6.38 -4.40 -2.65
C ALA A 16 4.85 -4.32 -2.44
N ALA A 17 4.40 -4.29 -1.19
CA ALA A 17 2.97 -4.19 -0.88
C ALA A 17 2.33 -2.86 -1.32
N LEU A 18 3.09 -1.75 -1.31
CA LEU A 18 2.56 -0.42 -1.63
C LEU A 18 2.74 -0.01 -3.09
N ASN A 19 3.79 -0.50 -3.76
CA ASN A 19 4.15 -0.11 -5.13
C ASN A 19 4.14 -1.26 -6.12
N GLY A 20 3.82 -2.46 -5.66
CA GLY A 20 3.54 -3.59 -6.52
C GLY A 20 2.22 -3.42 -7.27
N GLY A 21 1.71 -4.55 -7.73
CA GLY A 21 0.50 -4.66 -8.51
C GLY A 21 0.31 -6.11 -8.93
N GLU A 22 -0.71 -6.38 -9.75
CA GLU A 22 -0.99 -7.72 -10.28
C GLU A 22 -1.34 -8.79 -9.22
N ASP A 23 -1.58 -8.40 -7.96
CA ASP A 23 -2.08 -9.30 -6.92
C ASP A 23 -3.59 -9.63 -7.09
N TYR A 24 -4.33 -8.81 -7.85
CA TYR A 24 -5.78 -8.94 -8.11
C TYR A 24 -6.66 -9.08 -6.87
N GLU A 25 -6.22 -8.50 -5.75
CA GLU A 25 -6.94 -8.46 -4.48
C GLU A 25 -7.97 -7.31 -4.41
N LEU A 26 -8.90 -7.41 -3.46
CA LEU A 26 -9.90 -6.38 -3.21
C LEU A 26 -9.46 -5.42 -2.10
N LEU A 27 -9.58 -4.13 -2.35
CA LEU A 27 -9.47 -3.07 -1.34
C LEU A 27 -10.84 -2.42 -1.12
N PHE A 28 -11.34 -2.49 0.11
CA PHE A 28 -12.65 -1.94 0.45
C PHE A 28 -12.69 -1.44 1.89
N THR A 29 -13.81 -0.82 2.25
CA THR A 29 -14.08 -0.35 3.62
C THR A 29 -15.38 -0.96 4.13
N ILE A 30 -15.50 -1.07 5.45
CA ILE A 30 -16.74 -1.47 6.12
C ILE A 30 -17.08 -0.47 7.23
N PRO A 31 -18.36 -0.36 7.63
CA PRO A 31 -18.72 0.31 8.87
C PRO A 31 -18.02 -0.33 10.07
N LEU A 32 -17.58 0.48 11.03
CA LEU A 32 -16.94 -0.04 12.25
C LEU A 32 -17.87 -0.98 13.04
N SER A 33 -19.19 -0.80 12.94
CA SER A 33 -20.19 -1.70 13.52
C SER A 33 -20.14 -3.14 12.97
N ASP A 34 -19.53 -3.34 11.81
CA ASP A 34 -19.40 -4.65 11.15
C ASP A 34 -18.04 -5.31 11.40
N TYR A 35 -17.12 -4.67 12.14
CA TYR A 35 -15.77 -5.18 12.43
C TYR A 35 -15.78 -6.60 13.00
N GLU A 36 -16.65 -6.85 13.98
CA GLU A 36 -16.78 -8.15 14.65
C GLU A 36 -17.16 -9.29 13.69
N LYS A 37 -17.77 -8.97 12.53
CA LYS A 37 -18.15 -9.97 11.52
C LYS A 37 -16.96 -10.47 10.70
N ILE A 38 -15.87 -9.69 10.63
CA ILE A 38 -14.73 -9.95 9.75
C ILE A 38 -13.41 -10.17 10.47
N LYS A 39 -13.27 -9.74 11.73
CA LYS A 39 -11.97 -9.73 12.43
C LYS A 39 -11.26 -11.09 12.52
N ASP A 40 -12.03 -12.18 12.55
CA ASP A 40 -11.52 -13.54 12.69
C ASP A 40 -11.49 -14.30 11.35
N ARG A 41 -11.76 -13.60 10.24
CA ARG A 41 -11.74 -14.17 8.90
C ARG A 41 -10.32 -14.18 8.34
N GLY A 42 -9.75 -15.36 8.15
CA GLY A 42 -8.38 -15.52 7.65
C GLY A 42 -8.15 -15.08 6.19
N ASP A 43 -9.21 -14.86 5.41
CA ASP A 43 -9.18 -14.35 4.03
C ASP A 43 -9.23 -12.82 3.95
N ILE A 44 -9.41 -12.11 5.07
CA ILE A 44 -9.50 -10.64 5.11
C ILE A 44 -8.42 -10.09 6.03
N SER A 45 -7.60 -9.19 5.50
CA SER A 45 -6.61 -8.47 6.28
C SER A 45 -7.08 -7.05 6.59
N ILE A 46 -7.15 -6.71 7.87
CA ILE A 46 -7.47 -5.35 8.31
C ILE A 46 -6.19 -4.52 8.32
N ILE A 47 -6.08 -3.57 7.41
CA ILE A 47 -4.84 -2.79 7.19
C ILE A 47 -4.92 -1.32 7.64
N GLY A 48 -6.07 -0.88 8.16
CA GLY A 48 -6.25 0.50 8.60
C GLY A 48 -7.69 0.84 8.97
N HIS A 49 -7.96 2.14 9.11
CA HIS A 49 -9.30 2.67 9.37
C HIS A 49 -9.48 4.02 8.65
N ILE A 50 -10.73 4.37 8.34
CA ILE A 50 -11.06 5.64 7.69
C ILE A 50 -11.10 6.77 8.74
N THR A 51 -10.48 7.90 8.41
CA THR A 51 -10.38 9.10 9.24
C THR A 51 -11.03 10.31 8.56
N PRO A 52 -11.23 11.44 9.26
CA PRO A 52 -11.64 12.68 8.61
C PRO A 52 -10.65 13.07 7.50
N LYS A 53 -11.17 13.66 6.42
CA LYS A 53 -10.38 14.07 5.26
C LYS A 53 -9.18 14.97 5.62
N SER A 54 -9.28 15.78 6.67
CA SER A 54 -8.22 16.66 7.16
C SER A 54 -6.97 15.92 7.65
N ALA A 55 -7.08 14.63 7.99
CA ALA A 55 -5.93 13.81 8.40
C ALA A 55 -5.06 13.34 7.22
N GLY A 56 -5.57 13.42 5.98
CA GLY A 56 -4.86 12.93 4.79
C GLY A 56 -4.77 11.41 4.73
N LEU A 57 -3.85 10.91 3.89
CA LEU A 57 -3.56 9.48 3.74
C LEU A 57 -2.22 9.18 4.42
N GLN A 58 -2.26 8.44 5.52
CA GLN A 58 -1.09 8.21 6.36
C GLN A 58 -0.75 6.72 6.45
N PHE A 59 0.54 6.43 6.40
CA PHE A 59 1.11 5.13 6.73
C PHE A 59 1.75 5.21 8.11
N ILE A 60 1.32 4.34 9.02
CA ILE A 60 1.88 4.25 10.37
C ILE A 60 2.78 3.00 10.44
N PRO A 61 4.11 3.14 10.32
CA PRO A 61 5.04 2.04 10.51
C PRO A 61 5.04 1.59 11.97
N ARG A 62 5.63 0.42 12.25
CA ARG A 62 5.80 -0.09 13.62
C ARG A 62 6.55 0.87 14.56
N GLY A 63 7.32 1.82 14.03
CA GLY A 63 8.01 2.87 14.78
C GLY A 63 7.12 4.04 15.24
N GLY A 64 5.85 4.07 14.84
CA GLY A 64 4.82 4.98 15.36
C GLY A 64 4.72 6.36 14.68
N GLU A 65 5.77 6.82 14.00
CA GLU A 65 5.73 8.11 13.29
C GLU A 65 4.94 8.01 11.99
N ALA A 66 3.91 8.84 11.82
CA ALA A 66 3.10 8.89 10.63
C ALA A 66 3.90 9.42 9.43
N ILE A 67 3.86 8.69 8.32
CA ILE A 67 4.45 9.08 7.05
C ILE A 67 3.32 9.28 6.06
N GLU A 68 3.38 10.32 5.23
CA GLU A 68 2.43 10.48 4.13
C GLU A 68 2.53 9.27 3.20
N LEU A 69 1.40 8.62 2.94
CA LEU A 69 1.38 7.46 2.07
C LEU A 69 1.40 7.92 0.61
N GLN A 70 2.51 7.68 -0.07
CA GLN A 70 2.66 7.91 -1.50
C GLN A 70 2.78 6.57 -2.24
N ALA A 71 1.81 6.26 -3.09
CA ALA A 71 1.89 5.13 -4.01
C ALA A 71 2.47 5.61 -5.33
N GLN A 72 3.59 5.04 -5.78
CA GLN A 72 4.20 5.42 -7.06
C GLN A 72 3.48 4.78 -8.25
N GLY A 73 2.97 3.55 -8.05
CA GLY A 73 2.12 2.80 -8.98
C GLY A 73 2.68 2.62 -10.40
N TRP A 74 2.05 1.74 -11.18
CA TRP A 74 2.24 1.74 -12.62
C TRP A 74 1.37 2.83 -13.27
N ASP A 75 1.98 3.68 -14.08
CA ASP A 75 1.29 4.66 -14.92
C ASP A 75 1.79 4.52 -16.36
N ALA A 76 0.94 4.00 -17.24
CA ALA A 76 1.27 3.76 -18.65
C ALA A 76 1.51 5.05 -19.45
N PHE A 77 1.14 6.21 -18.89
CA PHE A 77 1.24 7.51 -19.53
C PHE A 77 2.26 8.43 -18.86
N LYS A 78 2.98 7.98 -17.82
CA LYS A 78 4.16 8.69 -17.33
C LYS A 78 5.15 8.77 -18.50
N SER A 79 5.25 9.96 -19.10
CA SER A 79 6.24 10.24 -20.12
C SER A 79 7.60 9.89 -19.54
N ARG A 80 8.38 9.07 -20.25
CA ARG A 80 9.82 9.06 -20.05
C ARG A 80 10.27 10.49 -20.38
N HIS A 81 10.47 11.31 -19.36
CA HIS A 81 11.30 12.49 -19.54
C HIS A 81 12.71 11.93 -19.71
N ASP A 82 13.07 11.74 -20.98
CA ASP A 82 14.39 11.30 -21.39
C ASP A 82 15.18 12.57 -21.74
N PRO A 83 15.99 13.10 -20.81
CA PRO A 83 16.74 14.33 -21.03
C PRO A 83 17.78 14.20 -22.16
N GLU A 84 18.01 13.01 -22.71
CA GLU A 84 18.89 12.79 -23.87
C GLU A 84 18.20 13.07 -25.21
N LEU A 85 16.87 13.23 -25.26
CA LEU A 85 16.11 13.53 -26.49
C LEU A 85 15.92 15.04 -26.75
N GLU A 86 16.44 15.90 -25.88
CA GLU A 86 16.37 17.37 -26.00
C GLU A 86 17.65 18.03 -26.57
N ASN A 87 18.62 17.24 -27.08
CA ASN A 87 19.80 17.75 -27.81
C ASN A 87 19.85 17.29 -29.26
#